data_AF-A0A948QWD8-F1
#
_entry.id   AF-A0A948QWD8-F1
#
_cell.length_a   1.000
_cell.length_b   1.000
_cell.length_c   1.000
_cell.angle_alpha   90.00
_cell.angle_beta   90.00
_cell.angle_gamma   90.00
#
_symmetry.space_group_name_H-M   'P 1'
#
loop_
_entity.id
_entity.type
_entity.pdbx_description
1 polymer ?
#
loop_
_entity_poly.entity_id
_entity_poly.type
_entity_poly.pdbx_seq_one_letter_code
_entity_poly.pdbx_strand_id
1 'polypeptide(L)'
;MMKKFWQSVKANCGVLIVLSFLTTFLFKDFIFMGKLPIPSDTIVGAYFPWRDEIWMGREAGFPIKNFTIRDVVRQLYPWRLLAINQIKEGQVPLWNPYNFTGVPHLANVFTAAFYPFNLLFFLFSFPFAWSLYVAIQPILTGLAFYLFLKNLKLSKISATLGSIVFAFFSFLMIRLEFGMVGHTALWLPLALLAINKLAEKKSFRWWLAGTLFLFFSLLAGYLQVTIYSFAVFCLYAFYRSLLRKDFKRAANYFFCSGFFWQ
;
A
#
# COMPACT_ATOMS: atom_id res chain seq x y z
N MET A 1 6.16 -16.70 -23.82
CA MET A 1 5.59 -15.83 -22.75
C MET A 1 6.62 -14.82 -22.22
N MET A 2 7.85 -15.26 -21.89
CA MET A 2 8.96 -14.39 -21.41
C MET A 2 9.37 -13.22 -22.32
N LYS A 3 9.43 -13.39 -23.65
CA LYS A 3 9.83 -12.31 -24.58
C LYS A 3 8.86 -11.10 -24.55
N LYS A 4 7.55 -11.36 -24.50
CA LYS A 4 6.51 -10.30 -24.39
C LYS A 4 6.57 -9.58 -23.04
N PHE A 5 6.88 -10.31 -21.97
CA PHE A 5 7.10 -9.74 -20.64
C PHE A 5 8.29 -8.76 -20.65
N TRP A 6 9.45 -9.19 -21.14
CA TRP A 6 10.64 -8.34 -21.23
C TRP A 6 10.49 -7.15 -22.16
N GLN A 7 9.74 -7.28 -23.27
CA GLN A 7 9.40 -6.15 -24.13
C GLN A 7 8.50 -5.13 -23.43
N SER A 8 7.50 -5.59 -22.65
CA SER A 8 6.67 -4.70 -21.84
C SER A 8 7.45 -4.03 -20.72
N VAL A 9 8.40 -4.74 -20.09
CA VAL A 9 9.30 -4.15 -19.08
C VAL A 9 10.15 -3.06 -19.73
N LYS A 10 10.81 -3.34 -20.86
CA LYS A 10 11.61 -2.35 -21.61
C LYS A 10 10.80 -1.11 -22.01
N ALA A 11 9.55 -1.29 -22.45
CA ALA A 11 8.68 -0.18 -22.81
C ALA A 11 8.34 0.75 -21.62
N ASN A 12 8.31 0.18 -20.41
CA ASN A 12 7.96 0.86 -19.17
C ASN A 12 9.18 1.21 -18.28
N CYS A 13 10.40 0.86 -18.68
CA CYS A 13 11.61 1.11 -17.88
C CYS A 13 11.79 2.58 -17.52
N GLY A 14 11.42 3.50 -18.42
CA GLY A 14 11.57 4.94 -18.16
C GLY A 14 10.80 5.42 -16.92
N VAL A 15 9.54 4.99 -16.74
CA VAL A 15 8.76 5.38 -15.55
C VAL A 15 9.31 4.73 -14.29
N LEU A 16 9.75 3.47 -14.36
CA LEU A 16 10.36 2.77 -13.24
C LEU A 16 11.65 3.44 -12.79
N ILE A 17 12.50 3.86 -13.73
CA ILE A 17 13.75 4.58 -13.43
C ILE A 17 13.43 5.90 -12.71
N VAL A 18 12.48 6.69 -13.22
CA VAL A 18 12.11 7.98 -12.61
C VAL A 18 11.53 7.78 -11.21
N LEU A 19 10.57 6.86 -11.03
CA LEU A 19 9.99 6.57 -9.72
C LEU A 19 11.05 6.04 -8.74
N SER A 20 11.95 5.18 -9.19
CA SER A 20 13.03 4.63 -8.35
C SER A 20 14.05 5.70 -7.97
N PHE A 21 14.40 6.60 -8.88
CA PHE A 21 15.31 7.71 -8.61
C PHE A 21 14.72 8.66 -7.55
N LEU A 22 13.47 9.09 -7.73
CA LEU A 22 12.79 9.95 -6.76
C LEU A 22 12.62 9.29 -5.39
N THR A 23 12.28 7.99 -5.39
CA THR A 23 12.18 7.21 -4.15
C THR A 23 13.54 7.09 -3.47
N THR A 24 14.60 6.79 -4.20
CA THR A 24 15.96 6.68 -3.67
C THR A 24 16.41 8.01 -3.07
N PHE A 25 16.09 9.13 -3.71
CA PHE A 25 16.36 10.46 -3.18
C PHE A 25 15.63 10.73 -1.86
N LEU A 26 14.35 10.33 -1.76
CA LEU A 26 13.56 10.47 -0.54
C LEU A 26 14.10 9.61 0.62
N PHE A 27 14.55 8.39 0.32
CA PHE A 27 15.07 7.43 1.30
C PHE A 27 16.60 7.43 1.41
N LYS A 28 17.28 8.51 0.98
CA LYS A 28 18.74 8.61 1.01
C LYS A 28 19.33 8.38 2.41
N ASP A 29 18.65 8.84 3.45
CA ASP A 29 19.06 8.69 4.84
C ASP A 29 19.02 7.21 5.29
N PHE A 30 18.05 6.45 4.79
CA PHE A 30 18.01 5.00 5.00
C PHE A 30 19.09 4.28 4.20
N ILE A 31 19.21 4.60 2.92
CA ILE A 31 20.08 3.89 1.98
C ILE A 31 21.57 4.13 2.30
N PHE A 32 21.95 5.38 2.62
CA PHE A 32 23.35 5.77 2.78
C PHE A 32 23.78 5.96 4.23
N MET A 33 22.86 6.27 5.16
CA MET A 33 23.19 6.49 6.58
C MET A 33 22.67 5.38 7.50
N GLY A 34 21.96 4.37 6.98
CA GLY A 34 21.42 3.27 7.76
C GLY A 34 20.28 3.65 8.71
N LYS A 35 19.68 4.84 8.56
CA LYS A 35 18.55 5.27 9.40
C LYS A 35 17.26 4.57 9.00
N LEU A 36 16.46 4.12 9.96
CA LEU A 36 15.17 3.52 9.65
C LEU A 36 14.13 4.63 9.35
N PRO A 37 13.25 4.47 8.35
CA PRO A 37 12.16 5.40 8.05
C PRO A 37 11.00 5.19 9.04
N ILE A 38 11.31 5.43 10.31
CA ILE A 38 10.38 5.42 11.44
C ILE A 38 10.64 6.67 12.28
N PRO A 39 9.61 7.28 12.87
CA PRO A 39 9.75 8.45 13.73
C PRO A 39 10.18 8.02 15.15
N SER A 40 11.32 7.34 15.26
CA SER A 40 11.85 6.81 16.54
C SER A 40 12.29 7.90 17.50
N ASP A 41 12.65 9.06 16.98
CA ASP A 41 12.89 10.28 17.75
C ASP A 41 11.70 10.62 18.65
N THR A 42 10.47 10.38 18.21
CA THR A 42 9.28 10.66 19.03
C THR A 42 9.17 9.79 20.29
N ILE A 43 9.86 8.65 20.36
CA ILE A 43 9.89 7.83 21.57
C ILE A 43 10.58 8.61 22.69
N VAL A 44 11.74 9.19 22.40
CA VAL A 44 12.52 9.97 23.36
C VAL A 44 11.98 11.39 23.52
N GLY A 45 11.33 11.96 22.51
CA GLY A 45 10.78 13.32 22.58
C GLY A 45 9.41 13.45 23.26
N ALA A 46 8.58 12.38 23.29
CA ALA A 46 7.18 12.50 23.71
C ALA A 46 6.81 11.77 25.00
N TYR A 47 7.63 10.83 25.49
CA TYR A 47 7.22 9.87 26.52
C TYR A 47 8.17 9.83 27.70
N PHE A 48 7.61 9.87 28.91
CA PHE A 48 8.36 9.60 30.13
C PHE A 48 8.75 8.11 30.23
N PRO A 49 9.90 7.76 30.83
CA PRO A 49 10.90 8.68 31.41
C PRO A 49 11.83 9.30 30.36
N TRP A 50 11.88 8.77 29.13
CA TRP A 50 12.85 9.17 28.10
C TRP A 50 12.83 10.65 27.71
N ARG A 51 11.68 11.31 27.89
CA ARG A 51 11.51 12.74 27.62
C ARG A 51 12.30 13.63 28.58
N ASP A 52 12.49 13.20 29.81
CA ASP A 52 13.09 14.03 30.87
C ASP A 52 14.56 13.67 31.13
N GLU A 53 15.04 12.61 30.49
CA GLU A 53 16.43 12.16 30.60
C GLU A 53 17.22 12.54 29.35
N ILE A 54 18.48 12.94 29.53
CA ILE A 54 19.40 13.23 28.42
C ILE A 54 20.01 11.91 27.94
N TRP A 55 19.54 11.41 26.79
CA TRP A 55 20.01 10.15 26.22
C TRP A 55 21.16 10.36 25.25
N MET A 56 22.34 9.78 25.54
CA MET A 56 23.52 9.82 24.65
C MET A 56 23.91 11.25 24.23
N GLY A 57 23.76 12.23 25.12
CA GLY A 57 24.07 13.63 24.84
C GLY A 57 23.10 14.35 23.90
N ARG A 58 21.92 13.77 23.61
CA ARG A 58 20.85 14.44 22.84
C ARG A 58 19.93 15.24 23.75
N GLU A 59 19.45 16.39 23.24
CA GLU A 59 18.49 17.24 23.95
C GLU A 59 17.23 16.46 24.34
N ALA A 60 16.82 16.62 25.60
CA ALA A 60 15.61 16.05 26.15
C ALA A 60 14.39 16.92 25.76
N GLY A 61 13.26 16.29 25.39
CA GLY A 61 11.98 16.99 25.21
C GLY A 61 11.88 18.00 24.05
N PHE A 62 12.18 17.58 22.81
CA PHE A 62 11.98 18.44 21.64
C PHE A 62 10.49 18.54 21.21
N PRO A 63 10.06 19.67 20.62
CA PRO A 63 8.66 19.89 20.26
C PRO A 63 8.20 19.00 19.10
N ILE A 64 7.18 18.18 19.35
CA ILE A 64 6.54 17.34 18.32
C ILE A 64 5.41 18.13 17.67
N LYS A 65 5.61 18.53 16.42
CA LYS A 65 4.60 19.28 15.64
C LYS A 65 3.44 18.41 15.17
N ASN A 66 3.70 17.14 14.86
CA ASN A 66 2.68 16.19 14.43
C ASN A 66 2.62 14.98 15.37
N PHE A 67 1.66 14.99 16.29
CA PHE A 67 1.49 13.92 17.26
C PHE A 67 1.06 12.57 16.67
N THR A 68 0.51 12.54 15.45
CA THR A 68 -0.01 11.31 14.83
C THR A 68 1.11 10.37 14.37
N ILE A 69 2.31 10.88 14.08
CA ILE A 69 3.43 10.05 13.61
C ILE A 69 3.89 9.04 14.66
N ARG A 70 3.59 9.31 15.94
CA ARG A 70 3.94 8.44 17.08
C ARG A 70 3.28 7.07 17.00
N ASP A 71 2.13 6.96 16.32
CA ASP A 71 1.41 5.69 16.18
C ASP A 71 2.24 4.66 15.41
N VAL A 72 3.13 5.11 14.52
CA VAL A 72 4.05 4.22 13.79
C VAL A 72 4.88 3.39 14.76
N VAL A 73 5.55 4.05 15.69
CA VAL A 73 6.47 3.40 16.64
C VAL A 73 5.75 2.78 17.83
N ARG A 74 4.58 3.28 18.21
CA ARG A 74 3.81 2.77 19.36
C ARG A 74 2.91 1.59 19.03
N GLN A 75 2.42 1.53 17.80
CA GLN A 75 1.34 0.63 17.42
C GLN A 75 1.71 -0.12 16.14
N LEU A 76 1.86 0.55 15.00
CA LEU A 76 1.92 -0.11 13.70
C LEU A 76 3.14 -1.02 13.54
N TYR A 77 4.32 -0.51 13.91
CA TYR A 77 5.57 -1.26 13.88
C TYR A 77 5.54 -2.46 14.84
N PRO A 78 5.28 -2.30 16.16
CA PRO A 78 5.26 -3.43 17.10
C PRO A 78 4.12 -4.42 16.82
N TRP A 79 2.95 -3.97 16.38
CA TRP A 79 1.85 -4.88 16.02
C TRP A 79 2.20 -5.77 14.84
N ARG A 80 2.84 -5.21 13.80
CA ARG A 80 3.31 -6.02 12.67
C ARG A 80 4.45 -6.93 13.09
N LEU A 81 5.39 -6.46 13.91
CA LEU A 81 6.47 -7.30 14.45
C LEU A 81 5.92 -8.53 15.17
N LEU A 82 4.95 -8.33 16.06
CA LEU A 82 4.30 -9.42 16.77
C LEU A 82 3.61 -10.39 15.81
N ALA A 83 2.84 -9.88 14.85
CA ALA A 83 2.12 -10.72 13.89
C ALA A 83 3.07 -11.56 13.04
N ILE A 84 4.16 -10.96 12.55
CA ILE A 84 5.17 -11.67 11.76
C ILE A 84 5.89 -12.73 12.60
N ASN A 85 6.25 -12.42 13.85
CA ASN A 85 6.93 -13.38 14.73
C ASN A 85 6.02 -14.58 15.03
N GLN A 86 4.75 -14.35 15.38
CA GLN A 86 3.77 -15.43 15.58
C GLN A 86 3.64 -16.31 14.32
N ILE A 87 3.55 -15.72 13.14
CA ILE A 87 3.46 -16.50 11.88
C ILE A 87 4.75 -17.29 11.63
N LYS A 88 5.93 -16.72 11.91
CA LYS A 88 7.22 -17.42 11.79
C LYS A 88 7.33 -18.63 12.74
N GLU A 89 6.67 -18.55 13.89
CA GLU A 89 6.55 -19.64 14.86
C GLU A 89 5.45 -20.66 14.50
N GLY A 90 4.81 -20.52 13.33
CA GLY A 90 3.72 -21.40 12.90
C GLY A 90 2.39 -21.14 13.60
N GLN A 91 2.26 -20.00 14.28
CA GLN A 91 1.05 -19.60 15.00
C GLN A 91 0.21 -18.63 14.17
N VAL A 92 -1.11 -18.78 14.24
CA VAL A 92 -2.03 -17.75 13.72
C VAL A 92 -1.99 -16.56 14.70
N PRO A 93 -1.80 -15.31 14.24
CA PRO A 93 -1.58 -14.16 15.12
C PRO A 93 -2.89 -13.66 15.75
N LEU A 94 -3.53 -14.50 16.57
CA LEU A 94 -4.87 -14.28 17.12
C LEU A 94 -4.89 -13.31 18.30
N TRP A 95 -3.86 -13.35 19.16
CA TRP A 95 -3.86 -12.66 20.45
C TRP A 95 -2.60 -11.80 20.63
N ASN A 96 -2.78 -10.59 21.14
CA ASN A 96 -1.69 -9.70 21.54
C ASN A 96 -1.73 -9.53 23.06
N PRO A 97 -0.78 -10.14 23.81
CA PRO A 97 -0.76 -10.06 25.27
C PRO A 97 -0.16 -8.75 25.79
N TYR A 98 0.46 -7.93 24.93
CA TYR A 98 1.19 -6.73 25.34
C TYR A 98 0.32 -5.48 25.45
N ASN A 99 -0.91 -5.53 24.90
CA ASN A 99 -1.87 -4.44 25.03
C ASN A 99 -2.82 -4.73 26.20
N PHE A 100 -2.74 -3.95 27.29
CA PHE A 100 -3.59 -4.12 28.48
C PHE A 100 -3.53 -5.54 29.04
N THR A 101 -4.68 -6.19 29.27
CA THR A 101 -4.82 -7.60 29.65
C THR A 101 -4.86 -8.55 28.45
N GLY A 102 -4.56 -8.02 27.26
CA GLY A 102 -4.57 -8.70 25.98
C GLY A 102 -5.77 -8.34 25.11
N VAL A 103 -5.56 -8.37 23.79
CA VAL A 103 -6.57 -8.02 22.79
C VAL A 103 -6.54 -8.97 21.59
N PRO A 104 -7.66 -9.16 20.87
CA PRO A 104 -7.68 -9.89 19.61
C PRO A 104 -6.80 -9.18 18.57
N HIS A 105 -5.64 -9.76 18.27
CA HIS A 105 -4.64 -9.15 17.38
C HIS A 105 -5.07 -9.24 15.93
N LEU A 106 -5.57 -10.40 15.50
CA LEU A 106 -5.99 -10.60 14.11
C LEU A 106 -7.21 -9.74 13.73
N ALA A 107 -8.08 -9.42 14.70
CA ALA A 107 -9.23 -8.56 14.48
C ALA A 107 -8.81 -7.09 14.22
N ASN A 108 -7.58 -6.72 14.59
CA ASN A 108 -7.03 -5.42 14.30
C ASN A 108 -6.50 -5.38 12.86
N VAL A 109 -7.22 -4.67 11.99
CA VAL A 109 -6.87 -4.49 10.57
C VAL A 109 -5.46 -3.92 10.38
N PHE A 110 -4.97 -3.12 11.32
CA PHE A 110 -3.64 -2.49 11.22
C PHE A 110 -2.47 -3.47 11.32
N THR A 111 -2.70 -4.68 11.81
CA THR A 111 -1.68 -5.75 11.81
C THR A 111 -1.31 -6.18 10.40
N ALA A 112 -2.27 -6.07 9.46
CA ALA A 112 -2.14 -6.51 8.08
C ALA A 112 -1.52 -7.91 7.96
N ALA A 113 -1.83 -8.82 8.89
CA ALA A 113 -1.11 -10.08 9.11
C ALA A 113 -0.95 -10.93 7.84
N PHE A 114 -1.96 -10.94 6.97
CA PHE A 114 -2.01 -11.74 5.74
C PHE A 114 -1.75 -10.93 4.46
N TYR A 115 -1.23 -9.70 4.56
CA TYR A 115 -0.92 -8.90 3.38
C TYR A 115 0.23 -9.52 2.57
N PRO A 116 0.12 -9.66 1.23
CA PRO A 116 1.13 -10.36 0.41
C PRO A 116 2.54 -9.77 0.48
N PHE A 117 2.70 -8.45 0.63
CA PHE A 117 4.03 -7.84 0.78
C PHE A 117 4.67 -8.11 2.15
N ASN A 118 3.97 -8.79 3.07
CA ASN A 118 4.60 -9.30 4.27
C ASN A 118 5.71 -10.31 3.99
N LEU A 119 5.75 -10.89 2.78
CA LEU A 119 6.85 -11.75 2.32
C LEU A 119 8.23 -11.12 2.58
N LEU A 120 8.37 -9.80 2.49
CA LEU A 120 9.61 -9.08 2.79
C LEU A 120 10.13 -9.36 4.20
N PHE A 121 9.23 -9.47 5.18
CA PHE A 121 9.60 -9.71 6.58
C PHE A 121 9.98 -11.17 6.87
N PHE A 122 9.70 -12.09 5.95
CA PHE A 122 10.19 -13.48 6.00
C PHE A 122 11.56 -13.63 5.35
N LEU A 123 11.87 -12.76 4.37
CA LEU A 123 13.13 -12.81 3.62
C LEU A 123 14.27 -12.02 4.28
N PHE A 124 13.95 -10.95 5.01
CA PHE A 124 14.95 -10.06 5.60
C PHE A 124 14.73 -9.86 7.11
N SER A 125 15.72 -9.23 7.76
CA SER A 125 15.57 -8.76 9.14
C SER A 125 14.41 -7.76 9.24
N PHE A 126 13.70 -7.76 10.36
CA PHE A 126 12.49 -6.94 10.48
C PHE A 126 12.72 -5.44 10.23
N PRO A 127 13.78 -4.79 10.78
CA PRO A 127 14.02 -3.37 10.52
C PRO A 127 14.27 -3.07 9.04
N PHE A 128 15.10 -3.90 8.37
CA PHE A 128 15.39 -3.72 6.95
C PHE A 128 14.14 -3.99 6.09
N ALA A 129 13.39 -5.04 6.40
CA ALA A 129 12.14 -5.36 5.73
C ALA A 129 11.12 -4.23 5.88
N TRP A 130 11.00 -3.62 7.06
CA TRP A 130 10.13 -2.46 7.29
C TRP A 130 10.54 -1.28 6.41
N SER A 131 11.83 -0.95 6.37
CA SER A 131 12.34 0.14 5.54
C SER A 131 12.06 -0.09 4.06
N LEU A 132 12.31 -1.30 3.57
CA LEU A 132 12.01 -1.67 2.18
C LEU A 132 10.51 -1.62 1.90
N TYR A 133 9.71 -2.12 2.84
CA TYR A 133 8.26 -2.10 2.77
C TYR A 133 7.70 -0.68 2.72
N VAL A 134 8.26 0.26 3.47
CA VAL A 134 7.89 1.68 3.40
C VAL A 134 8.36 2.31 2.09
N ALA A 135 9.62 2.06 1.70
CA ALA A 135 10.25 2.66 0.54
C ALA A 135 9.66 2.20 -0.81
N ILE A 136 9.16 0.97 -0.90
CA ILE A 136 8.62 0.45 -2.16
C ILE A 136 7.25 1.04 -2.52
N GLN A 137 6.54 1.67 -1.56
CA GLN A 137 5.19 2.21 -1.74
C GLN A 137 5.05 3.17 -2.93
N PRO A 138 5.89 4.22 -3.09
CA PRO A 138 5.72 5.19 -4.18
C PRO A 138 6.00 4.54 -5.54
N ILE A 139 6.95 3.61 -5.61
CA ILE A 139 7.28 2.88 -6.84
C ILE A 139 6.10 2.03 -7.29
N LEU A 140 5.53 1.21 -6.39
CA LEU A 140 4.41 0.34 -6.73
C LEU A 140 3.17 1.16 -7.08
N THR A 141 2.85 2.15 -6.25
CA THR A 141 1.63 2.96 -6.39
C THR A 141 1.67 3.79 -7.67
N GLY A 142 2.84 4.38 -7.97
CA GLY A 142 3.09 5.07 -9.23
C GLY A 142 3.01 4.12 -10.43
N LEU A 143 3.62 2.94 -10.35
CA LEU A 143 3.55 1.96 -11.43
C LEU A 143 2.12 1.49 -11.70
N ALA A 144 1.34 1.19 -10.67
CA ALA A 144 -0.05 0.80 -10.80
C ALA A 144 -0.88 1.89 -11.49
N PHE A 145 -0.68 3.16 -11.10
CA PHE A 145 -1.36 4.28 -11.73
C PHE A 145 -0.88 4.51 -13.16
N TYR A 146 0.41 4.37 -13.45
CA TYR A 146 0.95 4.41 -14.80
C TYR A 146 0.27 3.39 -15.71
N LEU A 147 0.15 2.14 -15.26
CA LEU A 147 -0.51 1.07 -16.01
C LEU A 147 -1.99 1.39 -16.28
N PHE A 148 -2.68 1.96 -15.29
CA PHE A 148 -4.05 2.43 -15.47
C PHE A 148 -4.16 3.55 -16.52
N LEU A 149 -3.30 4.57 -16.46
CA LEU A 149 -3.28 5.66 -17.45
C LEU A 149 -2.92 5.17 -18.87
N LYS A 150 -2.01 4.20 -18.98
CA LYS A 150 -1.73 3.52 -20.26
C LYS A 150 -2.92 2.72 -20.76
N ASN A 151 -3.69 2.11 -19.88
CA ASN A 151 -4.91 1.42 -20.25
C ASN A 151 -6.02 2.39 -20.74
N LEU A 152 -6.02 3.64 -20.28
CA LEU A 152 -6.83 4.73 -20.85
C LEU A 152 -6.31 5.27 -22.19
N LYS A 153 -5.25 4.66 -22.75
CA LYS A 153 -4.61 5.06 -24.02
C LYS A 153 -4.02 6.47 -24.00
N LEU A 154 -3.68 7.00 -22.82
CA LEU A 154 -2.99 8.28 -22.71
C LEU A 154 -1.55 8.22 -23.25
N SER A 155 -1.04 9.39 -23.62
CA SER A 155 0.34 9.57 -24.08
C SER A 155 1.34 9.09 -23.03
N LYS A 156 2.56 8.72 -23.45
CA LYS A 156 3.61 8.26 -22.53
C LYS A 156 3.95 9.35 -21.50
N ILE A 157 4.02 10.61 -21.94
CA ILE A 157 4.36 11.76 -21.08
C ILE A 157 3.26 11.97 -20.04
N SER A 158 1.99 12.02 -20.45
CA SER A 158 0.85 12.20 -19.54
C SER A 158 0.75 11.06 -18.52
N ALA A 159 0.98 9.82 -18.94
CA ALA A 159 0.98 8.66 -18.05
C ALA A 159 2.13 8.73 -17.04
N THR A 160 3.34 9.10 -17.46
CA THR A 160 4.49 9.25 -16.57
C THR A 160 4.27 10.38 -15.56
N LEU A 161 3.86 11.57 -16.01
CA LEU A 161 3.60 12.70 -15.12
C LEU A 161 2.48 12.38 -14.11
N GLY A 162 1.37 11.79 -14.58
CA GLY A 162 0.29 11.37 -13.70
C GLY A 162 0.73 10.34 -12.66
N SER A 163 1.60 9.40 -13.03
CA SER A 163 2.14 8.41 -12.09
C SER A 163 3.05 9.02 -11.01
N ILE A 164 3.85 10.03 -11.36
CA ILE A 164 4.69 10.75 -10.40
C ILE A 164 3.80 11.54 -9.44
N VAL A 165 2.83 12.29 -9.97
CA VAL A 165 1.88 13.05 -9.15
C VAL A 165 1.12 12.12 -8.19
N PHE A 166 0.63 10.98 -8.66
CA PHE A 166 -0.10 10.03 -7.83
C PHE A 166 0.78 9.28 -6.82
N ALA A 167 2.05 9.04 -7.13
CA ALA A 167 2.98 8.40 -6.20
C ALA A 167 3.42 9.33 -5.07
N PHE A 168 3.55 10.63 -5.35
CA PHE A 168 4.19 11.61 -4.48
C PHE A 168 3.26 12.74 -4.00
N PHE A 169 1.94 12.63 -4.15
CA PHE A 169 1.03 13.63 -3.60
C PHE A 169 1.00 13.61 -2.07
N SER A 170 0.63 14.75 -1.49
CA SER A 170 0.82 15.05 -0.07
C SER A 170 0.20 14.03 0.89
N PHE A 171 -0.97 13.47 0.59
CA PHE A 171 -1.63 12.50 1.47
C PHE A 171 -0.82 11.21 1.63
N LEU A 172 -0.23 10.68 0.54
CA LEU A 172 0.65 9.50 0.63
C LEU A 172 1.98 9.85 1.30
N MET A 173 2.55 11.02 1.00
CA MET A 173 3.84 11.42 1.54
C MET A 173 3.81 11.69 3.05
N ILE A 174 2.79 12.41 3.53
CA ILE A 174 2.64 12.71 4.97
C ILE A 174 2.41 11.44 5.80
N ARG A 175 1.82 10.39 5.21
CA ARG A 175 1.53 9.11 5.87
C ARG A 175 2.43 7.97 5.43
N LEU A 176 3.55 8.27 4.77
CA LEU A 176 4.40 7.26 4.15
C LEU A 176 4.94 6.26 5.18
N GLU A 177 5.40 6.76 6.33
CA GLU A 177 5.99 6.00 7.44
C GLU A 177 4.98 5.08 8.15
N PHE A 178 3.67 5.31 8.00
CA PHE A 178 2.65 4.40 8.51
C PHE A 178 2.69 3.05 7.81
N GLY A 179 3.33 2.96 6.64
CA GLY A 179 3.58 1.71 5.91
C GLY A 179 2.35 1.07 5.30
N MET A 180 1.14 1.54 5.54
CA MET A 180 -0.09 0.89 5.04
C MET A 180 -0.82 1.70 3.97
N VAL A 181 -0.71 3.03 3.99
CA VAL A 181 -1.55 3.91 3.17
C VAL A 181 -1.23 3.75 1.68
N GLY A 182 0.06 3.78 1.29
CA GLY A 182 0.48 3.56 -0.09
C GLY A 182 0.17 2.14 -0.56
N HIS A 183 0.45 1.15 0.27
CA HIS A 183 0.12 -0.26 0.02
C HIS A 183 -1.39 -0.53 -0.16
N THR A 184 -2.25 0.26 0.49
CA THR A 184 -3.71 0.21 0.33
C THR A 184 -4.15 0.88 -0.96
N ALA A 185 -3.59 2.07 -1.25
CA ALA A 185 -3.91 2.88 -2.42
C ALA A 185 -3.42 2.26 -3.74
N LEU A 186 -2.32 1.49 -3.69
CA LEU A 186 -1.73 0.74 -4.80
C LEU A 186 -2.76 -0.03 -5.65
N TRP A 187 -3.73 -0.66 -4.99
CA TRP A 187 -4.62 -1.61 -5.62
C TRP A 187 -5.77 -0.96 -6.37
N LEU A 188 -6.15 0.28 -6.02
CA LEU A 188 -7.26 0.98 -6.66
C LEU A 188 -7.03 1.17 -8.17
N PRO A 189 -5.90 1.72 -8.65
CA PRO A 189 -5.68 1.87 -10.09
C PRO A 189 -5.71 0.54 -10.86
N LEU A 190 -5.21 -0.53 -10.26
CA LEU A 190 -5.24 -1.87 -10.86
C LEU A 190 -6.67 -2.43 -10.93
N ALA A 191 -7.49 -2.18 -9.91
CA ALA A 191 -8.91 -2.53 -9.92
C ALA A 191 -9.68 -1.76 -11.00
N LEU A 192 -9.40 -0.46 -11.17
CA LEU A 192 -9.98 0.34 -12.26
C LEU A 192 -9.53 -0.14 -13.65
N LEU A 193 -8.27 -0.56 -13.78
CA LEU A 193 -7.75 -1.19 -15.00
C LEU A 193 -8.52 -2.48 -15.32
N ALA A 194 -8.79 -3.31 -14.30
CA ALA A 194 -9.57 -4.53 -14.47
C ALA A 194 -10.99 -4.24 -15.00
N ILE A 195 -11.67 -3.19 -14.50
CA ILE A 195 -12.98 -2.74 -15.03
C ILE A 195 -12.88 -2.45 -16.54
N ASN A 196 -11.85 -1.72 -16.96
CA ASN A 196 -11.69 -1.37 -18.37
C ASN A 196 -11.45 -2.59 -19.25
N LYS A 197 -10.69 -3.57 -18.76
CA LYS A 197 -10.45 -4.83 -19.47
C LYS A 197 -11.68 -5.71 -19.55
N LEU A 198 -12.46 -5.78 -18.48
CA LEU A 198 -13.74 -6.48 -18.48
C LEU A 198 -14.77 -5.82 -19.39
N ALA A 199 -14.73 -4.48 -19.49
CA ALA A 199 -15.54 -3.78 -20.45
C ALA A 199 -15.14 -4.15 -21.90
N GLU A 200 -13.85 -4.18 -22.24
CA GLU A 200 -13.40 -4.60 -23.58
C GLU A 200 -13.82 -6.02 -23.93
N LYS A 201 -13.61 -6.98 -23.01
CA LYS A 201 -13.94 -8.40 -23.22
C LYS A 201 -14.29 -9.07 -21.90
N LYS A 202 -15.36 -9.88 -21.90
CA LYS A 202 -15.68 -10.77 -20.76
C LYS A 202 -14.52 -11.74 -20.53
N SER A 203 -13.91 -11.67 -19.35
CA SER A 203 -12.77 -12.50 -19.00
C SER A 203 -12.75 -12.78 -17.51
N PHE A 204 -12.89 -14.06 -17.14
CA PHE A 204 -12.81 -14.51 -15.75
C PHE A 204 -11.52 -14.07 -15.07
N ARG A 205 -10.40 -14.09 -15.81
CA ARG A 205 -9.09 -13.64 -15.33
C ARG A 205 -9.12 -12.19 -14.84
N TRP A 206 -9.72 -11.27 -15.59
CA TRP A 206 -9.77 -9.85 -15.20
C TRP A 206 -10.80 -9.59 -14.10
N TRP A 207 -11.85 -10.40 -14.03
CA TRP A 207 -12.82 -10.37 -12.94
C TRP A 207 -12.15 -10.80 -11.63
N LEU A 208 -11.50 -11.97 -11.62
CA LEU A 208 -10.75 -12.47 -10.48
C LEU A 208 -9.63 -11.50 -10.06
N ALA A 209 -8.89 -10.94 -11.02
CA ALA A 209 -7.86 -9.94 -10.72
C ALA A 209 -8.42 -8.69 -10.03
N GLY A 210 -9.54 -8.14 -10.54
CA GLY A 210 -10.21 -6.99 -9.92
C GLY A 210 -10.63 -7.27 -8.48
N THR A 211 -11.26 -8.42 -8.23
CA THR A 211 -11.65 -8.86 -6.88
C THR A 211 -10.43 -9.02 -5.96
N LEU A 212 -9.37 -9.66 -6.44
CA LEU A 212 -8.14 -9.84 -5.67
C LEU A 212 -7.46 -8.52 -5.34
N PHE A 213 -7.46 -7.54 -6.24
CA PHE A 213 -6.90 -6.21 -5.96
C PHE A 213 -7.67 -5.52 -4.83
N LEU A 214 -9.00 -5.54 -4.86
CA LEU A 214 -9.80 -4.97 -3.78
C LEU A 214 -9.62 -5.73 -2.46
N PHE A 215 -9.52 -7.06 -2.52
CA PHE A 215 -9.21 -7.89 -1.35
C PHE A 215 -7.83 -7.57 -0.76
N PHE A 216 -6.80 -7.40 -1.59
CA PHE A 216 -5.47 -7.00 -1.12
C PHE A 216 -5.44 -5.57 -0.57
N SER A 217 -6.28 -4.67 -1.08
CA SER A 217 -6.49 -3.34 -0.48
C SER A 217 -7.02 -3.46 0.95
N LEU A 218 -7.97 -4.37 1.20
CA LEU A 218 -8.48 -4.63 2.54
C LEU A 218 -7.38 -5.22 3.45
N LEU A 219 -6.62 -6.19 2.95
CA LEU A 219 -5.55 -6.83 3.70
C LEU A 219 -4.37 -5.90 4.02
N ALA A 220 -4.18 -4.80 3.26
CA ALA A 220 -3.12 -3.82 3.51
C ALA A 220 -3.27 -3.08 4.85
N GLY A 221 -4.48 -3.09 5.43
CA GLY A 221 -4.72 -2.70 6.82
C GLY A 221 -5.19 -1.26 7.05
N TYR A 222 -5.58 -0.53 6.00
CA TYR A 222 -6.11 0.84 6.13
C TYR A 222 -7.57 0.96 5.65
N LEU A 223 -8.50 0.58 6.53
CA LEU A 223 -9.93 0.43 6.21
C LEU A 223 -10.55 1.67 5.54
N GLN A 224 -10.18 2.88 5.98
CA GLN A 224 -10.72 4.12 5.41
C GLN A 224 -10.39 4.28 3.91
N VAL A 225 -9.13 4.05 3.51
CA VAL A 225 -8.73 4.14 2.08
C VAL A 225 -9.29 2.96 1.31
N THR A 226 -9.43 1.79 1.92
CA THR A 226 -10.14 0.66 1.30
C THR A 226 -11.58 1.04 0.97
N ILE A 227 -12.35 1.58 1.93
CA ILE A 227 -13.74 2.00 1.70
C ILE A 227 -13.83 3.04 0.57
N TYR A 228 -12.95 4.05 0.57
CA TYR A 228 -12.90 5.03 -0.51
C TYR A 228 -12.53 4.40 -1.86
N SER A 229 -11.62 3.42 -1.87
CA SER A 229 -11.25 2.69 -3.08
C SER A 229 -12.41 1.87 -3.62
N PHE A 230 -13.17 1.21 -2.76
CA PHE A 230 -14.40 0.51 -3.13
C PHE A 230 -15.45 1.48 -3.69
N ALA A 231 -15.68 2.63 -3.04
CA ALA A 231 -16.62 3.63 -3.52
C ALA A 231 -16.24 4.14 -4.93
N VAL A 232 -14.97 4.49 -5.14
CA VAL A 232 -14.46 4.93 -6.46
C VAL A 232 -14.56 3.80 -7.49
N PHE A 233 -14.23 2.57 -7.11
CA PHE A 233 -14.40 1.40 -7.98
C PHE A 233 -15.86 1.23 -8.43
N CYS A 234 -16.82 1.33 -7.49
CA CYS A 234 -18.24 1.23 -7.78
C CYS A 234 -18.72 2.35 -8.72
N LEU A 235 -18.38 3.61 -8.39
CA LEU A 235 -18.75 4.77 -9.20
C LEU A 235 -18.14 4.68 -10.62
N TYR A 236 -16.90 4.25 -10.72
CA TYR A 236 -16.24 4.08 -12.02
C TYR A 236 -16.85 2.94 -12.84
N ALA A 237 -17.16 1.80 -12.23
CA ALA A 237 -17.85 0.70 -12.89
C ALA A 237 -19.22 1.15 -13.41
N PHE A 238 -19.97 1.90 -12.60
CA PHE A 238 -21.24 2.49 -12.99
C PHE A 238 -21.08 3.47 -14.16
N TYR A 239 -20.17 4.43 -14.08
CA TYR A 239 -19.86 5.36 -15.18
C TYR A 239 -19.53 4.62 -16.49
N ARG A 240 -18.71 3.57 -16.43
CA ARG A 240 -18.35 2.75 -17.60
C ARG A 240 -19.53 1.98 -18.19
N SER A 241 -20.49 1.56 -17.37
CA SER A 241 -21.74 0.95 -17.86
C SER A 241 -22.66 1.95 -18.56
N LEU A 242 -22.76 3.19 -18.04
CA LEU A 242 -23.55 4.27 -18.65
C LEU A 242 -23.06 4.60 -20.05
N LEU A 243 -21.75 4.78 -20.23
CA LEU A 243 -21.15 5.07 -21.54
C LEU A 243 -21.43 4.01 -22.61
N ARG A 244 -21.72 2.78 -22.18
CA ARG A 244 -22.04 1.67 -23.09
C ARG A 244 -23.54 1.41 -23.25
N LYS A 245 -24.40 2.23 -22.63
CA LYS A 245 -25.86 2.06 -22.57
C LYS A 245 -26.29 0.66 -22.07
N ASP A 246 -25.50 0.08 -21.18
CA ASP A 246 -25.62 -1.34 -20.81
C ASP A 246 -25.80 -1.49 -19.30
N PHE A 247 -26.92 -0.98 -18.79
CA PHE A 247 -27.23 -0.89 -17.36
C PHE A 247 -27.20 -2.26 -16.66
N LYS A 248 -27.65 -3.33 -17.34
CA LYS A 248 -27.61 -4.70 -16.81
C LYS A 248 -26.17 -5.20 -16.58
N ARG A 249 -25.17 -4.63 -17.28
CA ARG A 249 -23.75 -4.98 -17.09
C ARG A 249 -23.13 -4.35 -15.85
N ALA A 250 -23.66 -3.22 -15.36
CA ALA A 250 -23.20 -2.59 -14.12
C ALA A 250 -23.31 -3.60 -12.96
N ALA A 251 -24.52 -4.17 -12.78
CA ALA A 251 -24.80 -5.18 -11.76
C ALA A 251 -23.94 -6.44 -11.91
N ASN A 252 -23.60 -6.86 -13.15
CA ASN A 252 -22.75 -8.02 -13.39
C ASN A 252 -21.27 -7.79 -13.03
N TYR A 253 -20.77 -6.55 -13.02
CA TYR A 253 -19.44 -6.26 -12.45
C TYR A 253 -19.44 -6.42 -10.92
N PHE A 254 -20.60 -6.27 -10.27
CA PHE A 254 -20.75 -6.35 -8.82
C PHE A 254 -21.09 -7.76 -8.30
N PHE A 255 -21.90 -8.54 -9.01
CA PHE A 255 -22.61 -9.69 -8.41
C PHE A 255 -22.26 -11.09 -8.92
N CYS A 256 -21.16 -11.31 -9.66
CA CYS A 256 -20.79 -12.64 -10.21
C CYS A 256 -21.83 -13.30 -11.14
N SER A 257 -23.05 -12.77 -11.25
CA SER A 257 -24.21 -13.46 -11.80
C SER A 257 -24.15 -13.65 -13.31
N GLY A 258 -23.43 -12.78 -14.02
CA GLY A 258 -23.36 -12.83 -15.49
C GLY A 258 -22.33 -13.79 -16.07
N PHE A 259 -21.46 -14.40 -15.24
CA PHE A 259 -20.41 -15.32 -15.72
C PHE A 259 -20.82 -16.80 -15.60
N PHE A 260 -21.71 -17.12 -14.67
CA PHE A 260 -22.24 -18.49 -14.47
C PHE A 260 -23.52 -18.78 -15.28
N TRP A 261 -24.14 -17.75 -15.86
CA TRP A 261 -25.41 -17.84 -16.61
C TRP A 261 -25.27 -17.48 -18.10
N GLN A 262 -24.16 -17.90 -18.73
CA GLN A 262 -23.97 -17.90 -20.18
C GLN A 262 -23.29 -19.18 -20.62
#